data_AF-A0A954G5F6-F1
#
_entry.id   AF-A0A954G5F6-F1
#
_cell.length_a   1.000
_cell.length_b   1.000
_cell.length_c   1.000
_cell.angle_alpha   90.00
_cell.angle_beta   90.00
_cell.angle_gamma   90.00
#
_symmetry.space_group_name_H-M   'P 1'
#
loop_
_entity.id
_entity.type
_entity.pdbx_description
1 polymer ?
#
loop_
_entity_poly.entity_id
_entity_poly.type
_entity_poly.pdbx_seq_one_letter_code
_entity_poly.pdbx_strand_id
1 'polypeptide(L)'
;MRIASQLWDEEGGSVSPFATVLLMTILLLGLLPGVVTLRDQIVQEFGDMAVAIETLDQSYSYSFNGVTSEYIDSSSVSDPEDEAPAGLDLTISASGEGG
;
A
#
# COMPACT_ATOMS: atom_id res chain seq x y z
N MET A 1 14.81 4.96 -21.01
CA MET A 1 15.53 5.88 -20.11
C MET A 1 16.65 6.58 -20.88
N ARG A 2 16.35 7.51 -21.79
CA ARG A 2 17.38 8.22 -22.59
C ARG A 2 17.72 9.60 -22.02
N ILE A 3 16.74 10.23 -21.37
CA ILE A 3 16.88 11.54 -20.74
C ILE A 3 17.74 11.44 -19.47
N ALA A 4 17.49 10.43 -18.62
CA ALA A 4 18.23 10.24 -17.36
C ALA A 4 19.72 9.90 -17.58
N SER A 5 20.04 9.12 -18.62
CA SER A 5 21.42 8.84 -19.00
C SER A 5 22.10 10.06 -19.61
N GLN A 6 21.38 10.86 -20.41
CA GLN A 6 21.91 12.10 -20.99
C GLN A 6 22.30 13.13 -19.93
N LEU A 7 21.50 13.27 -18.86
CA LEU A 7 21.81 14.19 -17.75
C LEU A 7 23.00 13.73 -16.89
N TRP A 8 23.33 12.44 -16.92
CA TRP A 8 24.45 11.87 -16.16
C TRP A 8 25.77 11.91 -16.94
N ASP A 9 25.71 11.75 -18.27
CA ASP A 9 26.87 11.74 -19.17
C ASP A 9 27.26 13.14 -19.68
N GLU A 10 26.66 14.20 -19.13
CA GLU A 10 27.01 15.60 -19.46
C GLU A 10 28.25 16.06 -18.69
N GLU A 11 29.44 15.62 -19.11
CA GLU A 11 30.74 16.13 -18.64
C GLU A 11 31.17 17.46 -19.29
N GLY A 12 30.36 18.02 -20.19
CA GLY A 12 30.73 19.11 -21.10
C GLY A 12 30.44 20.55 -20.67
N GLY A 13 29.91 20.78 -19.46
CA GLY A 13 29.63 22.13 -18.98
C GLY A 13 29.90 22.22 -17.49
N SER A 14 30.75 23.16 -17.07
CA SER A 14 31.00 23.47 -15.66
C SER A 14 29.71 23.93 -14.96
N VAL A 15 28.85 22.99 -14.59
CA VAL A 15 27.77 23.22 -13.64
C VAL A 15 28.46 23.31 -12.29
N SER A 16 28.28 24.45 -11.61
CA SER A 16 28.81 24.63 -10.26
C SER A 16 28.43 23.41 -9.41
N PRO A 17 29.39 22.75 -8.71
CA PRO A 17 29.10 21.58 -7.89
C PRO A 17 27.95 21.83 -6.91
N PHE A 18 27.80 23.08 -6.48
CA PHE A 18 26.70 23.53 -5.64
C PHE A 18 25.31 23.36 -6.30
N ALA A 19 25.18 23.71 -7.59
CA ALA A 19 23.90 23.63 -8.30
C ALA A 19 23.46 22.17 -8.51
N THR A 20 24.39 21.26 -8.81
CA THR A 20 24.09 19.83 -8.98
C THR A 20 23.66 19.18 -7.66
N VAL A 21 24.36 19.50 -6.56
CA VAL A 21 23.98 19.01 -5.22
C VAL A 21 22.63 19.58 -4.80
N LEU A 22 22.38 20.88 -5.00
CA LEU A 22 21.09 21.51 -4.71
C LEU A 22 19.95 20.82 -5.50
N LEU A 23 20.14 20.61 -6.81
CA LEU A 23 19.17 19.92 -7.66
C LEU A 23 18.88 18.51 -7.16
N MET A 24 19.92 17.73 -6.83
CA MET A 24 19.76 16.37 -6.31
C MET A 24 19.02 16.35 -4.97
N THR A 25 19.31 17.29 -4.07
CA THR A 25 18.60 17.36 -2.78
C THR A 25 17.11 17.66 -2.95
N ILE A 26 16.74 18.59 -3.82
CA ILE A 26 15.33 18.92 -4.12
C ILE A 26 14.64 17.71 -4.76
N LEU A 27 15.33 17.01 -5.66
CA LEU A 27 14.83 15.79 -6.28
C LEU A 27 14.56 14.70 -5.24
N LEU A 28 15.50 14.47 -4.31
CA LEU A 28 15.33 13.50 -3.23
C LEU A 28 14.19 13.88 -2.27
N LEU A 29 14.02 15.17 -1.97
CA LEU A 29 12.93 15.66 -1.13
C LEU A 29 11.55 15.42 -1.74
N GLY A 30 11.43 15.44 -3.08
CA GLY A 30 10.17 15.10 -3.75
C GLY A 30 9.99 13.58 -3.95
N LEU A 31 11.07 12.89 -4.32
CA LEU A 31 11.02 11.48 -4.68
C LEU A 31 10.79 10.56 -3.47
N LEU A 32 11.39 10.85 -2.32
CA LEU A 32 11.20 10.05 -1.11
C LEU A 32 9.72 10.00 -0.66
N PRO A 33 9.05 11.12 -0.34
CA PRO A 33 7.64 11.08 0.02
C PRO A 33 6.76 10.63 -1.15
N GLY A 34 7.11 10.94 -2.40
CA GLY A 34 6.35 10.50 -3.58
C GLY A 34 6.29 8.98 -3.72
N VAL A 35 7.40 8.27 -3.46
CA VAL A 35 7.42 6.80 -3.48
C VAL A 35 6.67 6.23 -2.27
N VAL A 36 6.77 6.87 -1.11
CA VAL A 36 6.02 6.45 0.09
C VAL A 36 4.52 6.55 -0.14
N THR A 37 4.03 7.67 -0.71
CA THR A 37 2.59 7.83 -1.01
C THR A 37 2.11 6.84 -2.07
N LEU A 38 2.94 6.53 -3.06
CA LEU A 38 2.61 5.52 -4.08
C LEU A 38 2.48 4.12 -3.43
N ARG A 39 3.41 3.76 -2.55
CA ARG A 39 3.33 2.52 -1.77
C ARG A 39 2.03 2.45 -0.99
N ASP A 40 1.69 3.53 -0.28
CA ASP A 40 0.51 3.54 0.59
C ASP A 40 -0.78 3.39 -0.19
N GLN A 41 -0.91 4.05 -1.35
CA GLN A 41 -2.07 3.87 -2.24
C GLN A 41 -2.18 2.45 -2.77
N ILE A 42 -1.06 1.85 -3.21
CA ILE A 42 -1.07 0.46 -3.69
C ILE A 42 -1.52 -0.50 -2.58
N VAL A 43 -1.02 -0.32 -1.36
CA VAL A 43 -1.40 -1.16 -0.21
C VAL A 43 -2.88 -1.00 0.14
N GLN A 44 -3.41 0.23 0.09
CA GLN A 44 -4.84 0.49 0.31
C GLN A 44 -5.70 -0.23 -0.73
N GLU A 45 -5.39 -0.09 -2.02
CA GLU A 45 -6.14 -0.75 -3.10
C GLU A 45 -6.09 -2.29 -2.98
N PHE A 46 -4.97 -2.86 -2.53
CA PHE A 46 -4.89 -4.30 -2.24
C PHE A 46 -5.71 -4.71 -1.01
N GLY A 47 -5.84 -3.83 -0.01
CA GLY A 47 -6.73 -4.00 1.14
C GLY A 47 -8.19 -4.04 0.69
N ASP A 48 -8.61 -3.03 -0.08
CA ASP A 48 -9.97 -2.95 -0.62
C ASP A 48 -10.29 -4.16 -1.52
N MET A 49 -9.33 -4.61 -2.33
CA MET A 49 -9.48 -5.83 -3.13
C MET A 49 -9.64 -7.09 -2.26
N ALA A 50 -8.93 -7.19 -1.13
CA ALA A 50 -9.05 -8.32 -0.22
C ALA A 50 -10.44 -8.35 0.43
N VAL A 51 -10.94 -7.21 0.90
CA VAL A 51 -12.31 -7.06 1.43
C VAL A 51 -13.35 -7.41 0.37
N ALA A 52 -13.16 -6.96 -0.88
CA ALA A 52 -14.06 -7.29 -1.98
C ALA A 52 -14.11 -8.81 -2.28
N ILE A 53 -13.00 -9.53 -2.09
CA ILE A 53 -12.95 -11.00 -2.25
C ILE A 53 -13.62 -11.70 -1.06
N GLU A 54 -13.41 -11.20 0.16
CA GLU A 54 -14.01 -11.77 1.38
C GLU A 54 -15.53 -11.58 1.42
N THR A 55 -16.04 -10.49 0.84
CA THR A 55 -17.48 -10.22 0.73
C THR A 55 -18.22 -11.04 -0.34
N LEU A 56 -17.50 -11.89 -1.09
CA LEU A 56 -18.14 -12.81 -2.02
C LEU A 56 -18.89 -13.90 -1.25
N ASP A 57 -20.17 -14.10 -1.57
CA ASP A 57 -20.98 -15.15 -0.98
C ASP A 57 -20.48 -16.55 -1.41
N GLN A 58 -19.88 -17.29 -0.47
CA GLN A 58 -19.37 -18.64 -0.68
C GLN A 58 -20.38 -19.73 -0.32
N SER A 59 -21.66 -19.37 -0.13
CA SER A 59 -22.71 -20.33 0.21
C SER A 59 -22.99 -21.30 -0.93
N TYR A 60 -23.15 -22.58 -0.60
CA TYR A 60 -23.54 -23.61 -1.56
C TYR A 60 -24.53 -24.59 -0.95
N SER A 61 -25.44 -25.10 -1.77
CA SER A 61 -26.37 -26.16 -1.39
C SER A 61 -26.48 -27.18 -2.52
N TYR A 62 -26.30 -28.46 -2.19
CA TYR A 62 -26.42 -29.56 -3.15
C TYR A 62 -27.19 -30.72 -2.53
N SER A 63 -28.04 -31.36 -3.34
CA SER A 63 -28.83 -32.52 -2.92
C SER A 63 -28.63 -33.69 -3.89
N PHE A 64 -28.41 -34.87 -3.33
CA PHE A 64 -28.33 -36.12 -4.08
C PHE A 64 -28.90 -37.28 -3.27
N ASN A 65 -29.79 -38.05 -3.92
CA ASN A 65 -30.40 -39.25 -3.34
C ASN A 65 -31.04 -39.03 -1.95
N GLY A 66 -31.70 -37.87 -1.76
CA GLY A 66 -32.39 -37.51 -0.51
C GLY A 66 -31.48 -37.01 0.60
N VAL A 67 -30.17 -36.91 0.38
CA VAL A 67 -29.22 -36.28 1.31
C VAL A 67 -28.86 -34.90 0.78
N THR A 68 -29.00 -33.89 1.64
CA THR A 68 -28.65 -32.49 1.34
C THR A 68 -27.42 -32.09 2.13
N SER A 69 -26.44 -31.50 1.44
CA SER A 69 -25.27 -30.87 2.02
C SER A 69 -25.29 -29.39 1.68
N GLU A 70 -25.14 -28.55 2.68
CA GLU A 70 -25.20 -27.09 2.54
C GLU A 70 -24.13 -26.44 3.41
N TYR A 71 -23.59 -25.32 2.93
CA TYR A 71 -22.76 -24.38 3.66
C TYR A 71 -23.34 -22.99 3.46
N ILE A 72 -23.54 -22.26 4.55
CA ILE A 72 -23.98 -20.87 4.55
C ILE A 72 -22.81 -20.04 5.03
N ASP A 73 -22.35 -19.14 4.18
CA ASP A 73 -21.36 -18.14 4.53
C ASP A 73 -22.04 -17.03 5.34
N SER A 74 -21.76 -16.99 6.65
CA SER A 74 -22.29 -15.99 7.57
C SER A 74 -21.26 -14.94 7.99
N SER A 75 -20.12 -14.87 7.29
CA SER A 75 -19.08 -13.90 7.61
C SER A 75 -19.54 -12.48 7.24
N SER A 76 -19.26 -11.51 8.11
CA SER A 76 -19.53 -10.09 7.88
C SER A 76 -18.22 -9.34 7.99
N VAL A 77 -17.79 -8.72 6.90
CA VAL A 77 -16.56 -7.93 6.85
C VAL A 77 -16.84 -6.51 7.33
N SER A 78 -16.03 -6.01 8.26
CA SER A 78 -16.07 -4.64 8.77
C SER A 78 -14.72 -4.00 8.51
N ASP A 79 -14.68 -2.97 7.66
CA ASP A 79 -13.49 -2.18 7.34
C ASP A 79 -13.78 -0.70 7.63
N PRO A 80 -13.56 -0.23 8.87
CA PRO A 80 -13.85 1.15 9.23
C PRO A 80 -12.76 2.10 8.73
N GLU A 81 -13.17 3.31 8.33
CA GLU A 81 -12.36 4.30 7.57
C GLU A 81 -11.06 4.79 8.25
N ASP A 82 -10.81 4.44 9.51
CA ASP A 82 -9.71 4.96 10.34
C ASP A 82 -8.80 3.84 10.93
N GLU A 83 -8.94 2.61 10.44
CA GLU A 83 -8.18 1.46 10.92
C GLU A 83 -6.90 1.22 10.10
N ALA A 84 -5.93 0.54 10.70
CA ALA A 84 -4.65 0.29 10.04
C ALA A 84 -4.86 -0.54 8.75
N PRO A 85 -4.13 -0.26 7.66
CA PRO A 85 -4.27 -1.01 6.42
C PRO A 85 -4.07 -2.52 6.67
N ALA A 86 -5.02 -3.33 6.19
CA ALA A 86 -5.10 -4.77 6.43
C ALA A 86 -5.14 -5.19 7.92
N GLY A 87 -5.59 -4.31 8.81
CA GLY A 87 -5.64 -4.57 10.26
C GLY A 87 -4.26 -4.76 10.92
N LEU A 88 -3.17 -4.43 10.22
CA LEU A 88 -1.81 -4.56 10.72
C LEU A 88 -1.38 -3.28 11.45
N ASP A 89 -1.78 -3.17 12.71
CA ASP A 89 -1.32 -2.11 13.60
C ASP A 89 0.09 -2.42 14.15
N LEU A 90 1.11 -1.78 13.56
CA LEU A 90 2.50 -1.84 14.02
C LEU A 90 2.81 -0.83 15.13
N THR A 91 1.82 -0.06 15.59
CA THR A 91 2.02 0.88 16.67
C THR A 91 2.02 0.11 18.00
N ILE A 92 3.13 0.19 18.73
CA ILE A 92 3.08 -0.18 20.16
C ILE A 92 2.38 1.00 20.85
N SER A 93 1.27 0.74 21.53
CA SER A 93 0.71 1.74 22.43
C SER A 93 1.80 2.16 23.41
N ALA A 94 2.09 3.47 23.50
CA ALA A 94 3.08 3.97 24.44
C ALA A 94 2.67 3.51 25.84
N SER A 95 3.48 2.63 26.46
CA SER A 95 3.32 2.30 27.87
C SER A 95 3.48 3.59 28.64
N GLY A 96 2.38 4.12 29.18
CA GLY A 96 2.39 5.38 29.92
C GLY A 96 3.52 5.36 30.94
N GLU A 97 4.44 6.32 30.81
CA GLU A 97 5.42 6.57 31.88
C GLU A 97 4.62 7.09 33.07
N GLY A 98 4.38 6.21 34.03
CA GLY A 98 3.70 6.53 35.28
C GLY A 98 4.48 7.58 36.05
N GLY A 99 3.76 8.61 36.49
CA GLY A 99 4.20 9.51 37.55
C GLY A 99 4.16 8.86 38.93
#